data_AF-A0A7C9RLM7-F1
#
_entry.id   AF-A0A7C9RLM7-F1
#
_cell.length_a   1.000
_cell.length_b   1.000
_cell.length_c   1.000
_cell.angle_alpha   90.00
_cell.angle_beta   90.00
_cell.angle_gamma   90.00
#
_symmetry.space_group_name_H-M   'P 1'
#
loop_
_entity.id
_entity.type
_entity.pdbx_description
1 polymer ?
#
loop_
_entity_poly.entity_id
_entity_poly.type
_entity_poly.pdbx_seq_one_letter_code
_entity_poly.pdbx_strand_id
1 'polypeptide(L)'
;MHLQTNSSTFFADAWKLLGDDSGIGIRDIQDAVCGYFNLTRVQLLSNRRTPDIVVPRNIAIYLCRDLSGKSYPQIGAAFGKRDHTTMMSG
;
A
#
# COMPACT_ATOMS: atom_id res chain seq x y z
N MET A 1 12.91 22.36 -4.23
CA MET A 1 12.12 21.13 -4.41
C MET A 1 12.75 20.04 -3.56
N HIS A 2 12.59 20.13 -2.23
CA HIS A 2 13.20 19.22 -1.27
C HIS A 2 12.09 18.38 -0.63
N LEU A 3 11.90 17.16 -1.13
CA LEU A 3 11.17 16.13 -0.40
C LEU A 3 12.16 15.49 0.58
N GLN A 4 12.45 16.19 1.67
CA GLN A 4 12.96 15.53 2.87
C GLN A 4 11.74 14.93 3.58
N THR A 5 11.38 13.72 3.14
CA THR A 5 10.39 12.87 3.77
C THR A 5 10.95 12.33 5.08
N ASN A 6 10.95 13.18 6.11
CA ASN A 6 11.08 12.71 7.47
C ASN A 6 9.85 11.86 7.77
N SER A 7 10.05 10.62 8.19
CA SER A 7 9.02 9.56 8.34
C SER A 7 7.79 9.96 9.17
N SER A 8 7.84 11.06 9.91
CA SER A 8 6.74 11.62 10.71
C SER A 8 5.65 12.33 9.89
N THR A 9 5.96 12.92 8.73
CA THR A 9 4.93 13.62 7.93
C THR A 9 4.11 12.67 7.07
N PHE A 10 4.68 11.52 6.68
CA PHE A 10 3.98 10.51 5.89
C PHE A 10 2.65 10.11 6.52
N PHE A 11 2.65 9.79 7.81
CA PHE A 11 1.44 9.35 8.50
C PHE A 11 0.38 10.45 8.57
N ALA A 12 0.81 11.69 8.80
CA ALA A 12 -0.09 12.85 8.83
C ALA A 12 -0.68 13.16 7.44
N ASP A 13 0.14 13.14 6.39
CA ASP A 13 -0.30 13.36 5.01
C ASP A 13 -1.13 12.19 4.49
N ALA A 14 -0.79 10.95 4.86
CA ALA A 14 -1.59 9.77 4.50
C ALA A 14 -3.00 9.87 5.08
N TRP A 15 -3.15 10.26 6.36
CA TRP A 15 -4.48 10.51 6.93
C TRP A 15 -5.22 11.67 6.28
N LYS A 16 -4.50 12.71 5.87
CA LYS A 16 -5.09 13.83 5.12
C LYS A 16 -5.59 13.42 3.73
N LEU A 17 -4.85 12.55 3.06
CA LEU A 17 -5.20 12.02 1.73
C LEU A 17 -6.34 11.00 1.79
N LEU A 18 -6.46 10.26 2.89
CA LEU A 18 -7.46 9.21 3.06
C LEU A 18 -8.83 9.71 3.58
N GLY A 19 -8.94 10.99 3.93
CA GLY A 19 -10.17 11.81 4.02
C GLY A 19 -11.48 11.17 4.51
N ASP A 20 -11.97 11.66 5.66
CA ASP A 20 -13.29 11.40 6.30
C ASP A 20 -13.71 9.91 6.36
N ASP A 21 -13.40 9.29 7.51
CA ASP A 21 -13.83 8.05 8.22
C ASP A 21 -14.81 7.03 7.58
N SER A 22 -15.45 7.37 6.48
CA SER A 22 -16.30 6.55 5.61
C SER A 22 -15.54 5.43 4.88
N GLY A 23 -14.93 4.53 5.64
CA GLY A 23 -14.54 3.20 5.17
C GLY A 23 -13.30 3.18 4.28
N ILE A 24 -12.15 3.57 4.83
CA ILE A 24 -10.85 3.47 4.14
C ILE A 24 -10.59 2.02 3.71
N GLY A 25 -10.57 1.82 2.38
CA GLY A 25 -10.31 0.53 1.77
C GLY A 25 -8.82 0.23 1.70
N ILE A 26 -8.48 -1.06 1.57
CA ILE A 26 -7.10 -1.49 1.30
C ILE A 26 -6.56 -0.82 0.03
N ARG A 27 -7.44 -0.54 -0.94
CA ARG A 27 -7.10 0.04 -2.23
C ARG A 27 -6.66 1.51 -2.11
N ASP A 28 -7.28 2.27 -1.23
CA ASP A 28 -6.93 3.68 -0.97
C ASP A 28 -5.57 3.77 -0.29
N ILE A 29 -5.32 2.89 0.67
CA ILE A 29 -4.03 2.78 1.36
C ILE A 29 -2.92 2.39 0.37
N GLN A 30 -3.20 1.47 -0.55
CA GLN A 30 -2.27 1.11 -1.61
C GLN A 30 -1.94 2.31 -2.50
N ASP A 31 -2.92 3.11 -2.92
CA ASP A 31 -2.69 4.31 -3.73
C ASP A 31 -1.88 5.37 -2.98
N ALA A 32 -2.20 5.62 -1.71
CA ALA A 32 -1.47 6.57 -0.87
C ALA A 32 0.02 6.17 -0.71
N VAL A 33 0.28 4.90 -0.42
CA VAL A 33 1.65 4.37 -0.31
C VAL A 33 2.36 4.39 -1.67
N CYS A 34 1.68 4.02 -2.76
CA CYS A 34 2.24 4.06 -4.11
C CYS A 34 2.64 5.48 -4.52
N GLY A 35 1.78 6.47 -4.29
CA GLY A 35 2.06 7.87 -4.59
C GLY A 35 3.22 8.43 -3.77
N TYR A 36 3.34 8.01 -2.52
CA TYR A 36 4.42 8.48 -1.65
C TYR A 36 5.79 7.88 -1.98
N PHE A 37 5.85 6.56 -2.21
CA PHE A 37 7.09 5.86 -2.56
C PHE A 37 7.40 5.89 -4.06
N ASN A 38 6.56 6.57 -4.86
CA ASN A 38 6.63 6.58 -6.31
C ASN A 38 6.69 5.16 -6.91
N LEU A 39 5.91 4.25 -6.34
CA LEU A 39 5.79 2.86 -6.74
C LEU A 39 4.49 2.64 -7.50
N THR A 40 4.46 1.60 -8.33
CA THR A 40 3.21 1.14 -8.92
C THR A 40 2.57 0.09 -8.03
N ARG A 41 1.23 0.02 -8.04
CA ARG A 41 0.49 -1.07 -7.38
C ARG A 41 1.00 -2.46 -7.77
N VAL A 42 1.36 -2.63 -9.05
CA VAL A 42 1.94 -3.88 -9.55
C VAL A 42 3.24 -4.22 -8.81
N GLN A 43 4.11 -3.25 -8.53
CA GLN A 43 5.33 -3.47 -7.76
C GLN A 43 5.04 -3.74 -6.28
N LEU A 44 4.10 -3.01 -5.69
CA LEU A 44 3.68 -3.21 -4.29
C LEU A 44 3.09 -4.61 -4.07
N LEU A 45 2.37 -5.14 -5.05
CA LEU A 45 1.77 -6.48 -5.08
C LEU A 45 2.71 -7.57 -5.64
N SER A 46 3.86 -7.19 -6.19
CA SER A 46 4.81 -8.12 -6.81
C SER A 46 5.51 -8.99 -5.78
N ASN A 47 5.98 -10.18 -6.14
CA ASN A 47 6.82 -10.99 -5.24
C ASN A 47 8.26 -10.43 -5.07
N ARG A 48 8.57 -9.23 -5.59
CA ARG A 48 9.87 -8.60 -5.38
C ARG A 48 10.13 -8.35 -3.88
N ARG A 49 11.35 -8.69 -3.45
CA ARG A 49 11.82 -8.58 -2.05
C ARG A 49 12.91 -7.51 -1.87
N THR A 50 13.02 -6.58 -2.80
CA THR A 50 13.95 -5.45 -2.72
C THR A 50 13.52 -4.53 -1.56
N PRO A 51 14.46 -4.01 -0.74
CA PRO A 51 14.12 -3.14 0.39
C PRO A 51 13.22 -1.95 0.00
N ASP A 52 13.43 -1.37 -1.19
CA ASP A 52 12.60 -0.31 -1.77
C ASP A 52 11.12 -0.68 -1.95
N ILE A 53 10.78 -1.97 -2.00
CA ILE A 53 9.41 -2.47 -2.13
C ILE A 53 8.91 -3.08 -0.81
N VAL A 54 9.78 -3.78 -0.09
CA VAL A 54 9.45 -4.46 1.17
C VAL A 54 9.08 -3.45 2.25
N VAL A 55 9.83 -2.35 2.35
CA VAL A 55 9.54 -1.28 3.33
C VAL A 55 8.14 -0.68 3.10
N PRO A 56 7.79 -0.17 1.90
CA PRO A 56 6.46 0.34 1.63
C PRO A 56 5.35 -0.70 1.79
N ARG A 57 5.59 -1.98 1.43
CA ARG A 57 4.61 -3.05 1.63
C ARG A 57 4.29 -3.24 3.11
N ASN A 58 5.30 -3.28 3.97
CA ASN A 58 5.09 -3.45 5.41
C ASN A 58 4.34 -2.25 6.00
N ILE A 59 4.67 -1.03 5.56
CA ILE A 59 3.97 0.19 5.97
C ILE A 59 2.50 0.14 5.52
N ALA A 60 2.23 -0.27 4.28
CA ALA A 60 0.87 -0.40 3.75
C ALA A 60 0.04 -1.43 4.55
N ILE A 61 0.64 -2.57 4.92
CA ILE A 61 -0.02 -3.60 5.74
C ILE A 61 -0.33 -3.06 7.14
N TYR A 62 0.61 -2.33 7.74
CA TYR A 62 0.41 -1.70 9.04
C TYR A 62 -0.73 -0.68 9.01
N LEU A 63 -0.75 0.20 8.00
CA LEU A 63 -1.85 1.14 7.78
C LEU A 63 -3.18 0.44 7.53
N CYS A 64 -3.22 -0.65 6.76
CA CYS A 64 -4.44 -1.42 6.53
C CYS A 64 -5.03 -2.01 7.81
N ARG A 65 -4.17 -2.38 8.75
CA ARG A 65 -4.61 -2.87 10.06
C ARG A 65 -5.24 -1.74 10.88
N ASP A 66 -4.59 -0.59 10.91
CA ASP A 66 -4.99 0.54 11.75
C ASP A 66 -6.23 1.26 11.20
N LEU A 67 -6.29 1.42 9.87
CA LEU A 67 -7.32 2.19 9.18
C LEU A 67 -8.51 1.36 8.69
N SER A 68 -8.26 0.14 8.22
CA SER A 68 -9.32 -0.70 7.65
C SER A 68 -9.92 -1.66 8.68
N GLY A 69 -9.26 -1.86 9.83
CA GLY A 69 -9.69 -2.82 10.86
C GLY A 69 -9.79 -4.27 10.38
N LYS A 70 -9.22 -4.59 9.20
CA LYS A 70 -9.34 -5.90 8.56
C LYS A 70 -8.34 -6.91 9.13
N SER A 71 -8.71 -8.18 9.11
CA SER A 71 -7.85 -9.26 9.60
C SER A 71 -6.60 -9.43 8.72
N TYR A 72 -5.46 -9.79 9.31
CA TYR A 72 -4.22 -10.13 8.60
C TYR A 72 -4.41 -11.00 7.34
N PRO A 73 -5.21 -12.09 7.35
CA PRO A 73 -5.46 -12.87 6.13
C PRO A 73 -6.17 -12.10 5.02
N GLN A 74 -7.09 -11.17 5.34
CA GLN A 74 -7.76 -10.34 4.34
C GLN A 74 -6.82 -9.29 3.74
N ILE A 75 -5.97 -8.69 4.59
CA ILE A 75 -4.93 -7.76 4.14
C ILE A 75 -3.93 -8.50 3.25
N GLY A 76 -3.38 -9.63 3.72
CA GLY A 76 -2.46 -10.46 2.94
C GLY A 76 -3.05 -10.93 1.60
N ALA A 77 -4.35 -11.25 1.56
CA ALA A 77 -5.03 -11.60 0.32
C ALA A 77 -5.07 -10.43 -0.69
N ALA A 78 -5.28 -9.21 -0.20
CA ALA A 78 -5.27 -8.01 -1.03
C ALA A 78 -3.87 -7.56 -1.47
N PHE A 79 -2.82 -7.94 -0.72
CA PHE A 79 -1.42 -7.65 -1.07
C PHE A 79 -0.73 -8.76 -1.88
N GLY A 80 -1.34 -9.94 -2.03
CA GLY A 80 -0.67 -11.07 -2.70
C GLY A 80 -1.44 -12.39 -2.84
N LYS A 81 -2.78 -12.40 -2.98
CA LYS A 81 -3.53 -13.59 -3.42
C LYS A 81 -4.44 -13.33 -4.62
N ARG A 82 -3.85 -12.91 -5.74
CA ARG A 82 -4.42 -13.25 -7.05
C ARG A 82 -3.30 -13.70 -7.96
N ASP A 83 -3.38 -14.97 -8.31
CA ASP A 83 -2.76 -15.58 -9.46
C ASP A 83 -2.48 -14.59 -10.60
N HIS A 84 -1.21 -14.46 -10.94
CA HIS A 84 -0.79 -14.12 -12.30
C HIS A 84 -0.21 -15.38 -12.96
N THR A 85 -0.85 -16.54 -12.73
CA THR A 85 -0.77 -17.59 -13.74
C THR A 85 -1.48 -17.06 -14.96
N THR A 86 -0.68 -16.87 -16.02
CA THR A 86 -0.99 -17.08 -17.43
C THR A 86 -2.41 -16.74 -17.89
N MET A 87 -2.48 -15.96 -18.99
CA MET A 87 -3.58 -15.75 -19.93
C MET A 87 -4.22 -14.34 -19.85
N MET A 88 -4.33 -13.54 -20.91
CA MET A 88 -4.21 -13.77 -22.36
C MET A 88 -4.05 -12.41 -23.07
N SER A 89 -3.16 -12.31 -24.06
CA SER A 89 -3.45 -11.80 -25.43
C SER A 89 -2.14 -11.63 -26.23
N GLY A 90 -1.95 -12.46 -27.26
CA GLY A 90 -0.89 -12.33 -28.27
C GLY A 90 -0.02 -13.56 -28.40
#